data_AF-A0AAW9KUJ8-F1
#
_entry.id   AF-A0AAW9KUJ8-F1
#
_cell.length_a   1.000
_cell.length_b   1.000
_cell.length_c   1.000
_cell.angle_alpha   90.00
_cell.angle_beta   90.00
_cell.angle_gamma   90.00
#
_symmetry.space_group_name_H-M   'P 1'
#
loop_
_entity.id
_entity.type
_entity.pdbx_description
1 polymer ?
#
loop_
_entity_poly.entity_id
_entity_poly.type
_entity_poly.pdbx_seq_one_letter_code
_entity_poly.pdbx_strand_id
1 'polypeptide(L)'
;MLVVVHAEEIVPHRTVYAGDRFALRIDEDADGQPWARLGSRPWRSWASTWKRLTAHPLNVDSDKHDMVLDANLRRIWSWSTALQYIEDYEREVSP
;
A
#
# COMPACT_ATOMS: atom_id res chain seq x y z
N MET A 1 6.71 -9.25 -6.11
CA MET A 1 6.20 -7.88 -6.36
C MET A 1 5.46 -7.41 -5.13
N LEU A 2 5.26 -6.10 -4.95
CA LEU A 2 4.32 -5.60 -3.94
C LEU A 2 2.92 -5.61 -4.55
N VAL A 3 1.98 -6.28 -3.91
CA VAL A 3 0.58 -6.36 -4.32
C VAL A 3 -0.27 -5.70 -3.24
N VAL A 4 -1.23 -4.87 -3.64
CA VAL A 4 -2.24 -4.30 -2.75
C VAL A 4 -3.48 -5.17 -2.89
N VAL A 5 -3.81 -5.92 -1.84
CA VAL A 5 -4.97 -6.81 -1.80
C VAL A 5 -6.03 -6.22 -0.88
N HIS A 6 -7.28 -6.66 -1.02
CA HIS A 6 -8.30 -6.36 -0.01
C HIS A 6 -7.86 -6.86 1.38
N ALA A 7 -8.50 -6.37 2.44
CA ALA A 7 -8.25 -6.81 3.81
C ALA A 7 -8.66 -8.29 3.99
N GLU A 8 -7.81 -9.18 3.49
CA GLU A 8 -7.93 -10.62 3.50
C GLU A 8 -7.04 -11.23 4.60
N GLU A 9 -6.98 -12.56 4.62
CA GLU A 9 -6.13 -13.33 5.51
C GLU A 9 -4.64 -12.91 5.44
N ILE A 10 -4.01 -12.91 6.61
CA ILE A 10 -2.56 -12.71 6.76
C ILE A 10 -1.85 -13.95 6.22
N VAL A 11 -1.08 -13.79 5.15
CA VAL A 11 -0.24 -14.86 4.61
C VAL A 11 1.15 -14.77 5.25
N PRO A 12 1.57 -15.77 6.05
CA PRO A 12 2.85 -15.73 6.73
C PRO A 12 4.02 -15.48 5.79
N HIS A 13 4.98 -14.69 6.24
CA HIS A 13 6.21 -14.32 5.51
C HIS A 13 6.00 -13.51 4.21
N ARG A 14 4.75 -13.24 3.81
CA ARG A 14 4.43 -12.47 2.61
C ARG A 14 3.68 -11.17 2.92
N THR A 15 2.78 -11.19 3.89
CA THR A 15 2.06 -9.97 4.31
C THR A 15 3.00 -9.04 5.08
N VAL A 16 3.16 -7.81 4.57
CA VAL A 16 4.01 -6.77 5.19
C VAL A 16 3.19 -5.70 5.91
N TYR A 17 1.91 -5.59 5.58
CA TYR A 17 0.93 -4.74 6.26
C TYR A 17 -0.44 -5.40 6.16
N ALA A 18 -1.18 -5.40 7.27
CA ALA A 18 -2.55 -5.88 7.34
C ALA A 18 -3.40 -4.79 8.04
N GLY A 19 -4.26 -4.14 7.26
CA GLY A 19 -5.24 -3.19 7.75
C GLY A 19 -6.65 -3.62 7.37
N ASP A 20 -7.65 -2.92 7.90
CA ASP A 20 -9.07 -3.27 7.73
C ASP A 20 -9.61 -3.01 6.32
N ARG A 21 -8.96 -2.14 5.55
CA ARG A 21 -9.38 -1.77 4.19
C ARG A 21 -8.60 -2.49 3.10
N PHE A 22 -7.30 -2.62 3.30
CA PHE A 22 -6.39 -3.29 2.37
C PHE A 22 -5.21 -3.88 3.13
N ALA A 23 -4.54 -4.84 2.50
CA ALA A 23 -3.27 -5.38 2.95
C ALA A 23 -2.21 -5.22 1.85
N LEU A 24 -0.94 -5.21 2.27
CA LEU A 24 0.20 -5.20 1.37
C LEU A 24 0.89 -6.55 1.46
N ARG A 25 1.08 -7.20 0.31
CA ARG A 25 1.67 -8.53 0.21
C ARG A 25 2.84 -8.54 -0.76
N ILE A 26 3.89 -9.28 -0.41
CA ILE A 26 4.95 -9.66 -1.34
C ILE A 26 4.55 -10.99 -1.98
N ASP A 27 4.24 -10.96 -3.28
CA ASP A 27 3.83 -12.18 -3.99
C ASP A 27 4.48 -12.32 -5.37
N GLU A 28 4.32 -13.47 -6.02
CA GLU A 28 4.82 -13.78 -7.36
C GLU A 28 3.83 -13.43 -8.46
N ASP A 29 2.53 -13.47 -8.14
CA ASP A 29 1.41 -13.05 -8.99
C ASP A 29 0.60 -11.94 -8.28
N ALA A 30 -0.04 -11.08 -9.07
CA ALA A 30 -0.94 -10.06 -8.57
C ALA A 30 -2.42 -10.45 -8.62
N ASP A 31 -2.81 -11.51 -9.33
CA ASP A 31 -4.21 -11.98 -9.42
C ASP A 31 -5.21 -10.86 -9.80
N GLY A 32 -4.78 -9.96 -10.69
CA GLY A 32 -5.58 -8.81 -11.14
C GLY A 32 -5.61 -7.61 -10.17
N GLN A 33 -4.95 -7.71 -9.01
CA GLN A 33 -4.86 -6.64 -8.02
C GLN A 33 -3.80 -5.58 -8.39
N PRO A 34 -3.90 -4.34 -7.86
CA PRO A 34 -2.86 -3.32 -8.06
C PRO A 34 -1.51 -3.79 -7.53
N TRP A 35 -0.45 -3.65 -8.34
CA TRP A 35 0.87 -4.16 -7.96
C TRP A 35 2.02 -3.30 -8.50
N ALA A 36 3.19 -3.40 -7.88
CA ALA A 36 4.43 -2.75 -8.32
C ALA A 36 5.63 -3.69 -8.21
N ARG A 37 6.57 -3.61 -9.17
CA ARG A 37 7.86 -4.31 -9.04
C ARG A 37 8.69 -3.66 -7.94
N LEU A 38 9.14 -4.48 -7.00
CA LEU A 38 10.11 -4.08 -5.95
C LEU A 38 11.56 -4.02 -6.46
N GLY A 39 11.79 -4.34 -7.75
CA GLY A 39 13.08 -4.34 -8.44
C GLY A 39 14.03 -5.47 -8.05
N SER A 40 15.11 -5.63 -8.81
CA SER A 40 16.20 -6.60 -8.53
C SER A 40 17.12 -6.17 -7.39
N ARG A 41 17.04 -4.90 -7.01
CA ARG A 41 17.54 -4.34 -5.75
C ARG A 41 16.33 -3.74 -5.06
N PRO A 42 16.18 -3.82 -3.72
CA PRO A 42 15.07 -3.20 -3.04
C PRO A 42 15.02 -1.74 -3.43
N TRP A 43 13.96 -1.32 -4.11
CA TRP A 43 13.73 0.09 -4.37
C TRP A 43 13.62 0.77 -3.00
N ARG A 44 14.67 1.50 -2.60
CA ARG A 44 14.82 2.04 -1.23
C ARG A 44 13.72 3.00 -0.83
N SER A 45 12.85 3.42 -1.76
CA SER A 45 11.81 4.40 -1.54
C SER A 45 10.41 3.77 -1.68
N TRP A 46 9.62 3.93 -0.63
CA TRP A 46 8.18 3.68 -0.62
C TRP A 46 7.49 4.45 -1.74
N ALA A 47 7.66 5.77 -1.81
CA ALA A 47 6.99 6.62 -2.81
C ALA A 47 7.25 6.16 -4.25
N SER A 48 8.45 5.68 -4.55
CA SER A 48 8.76 5.15 -5.89
C SER A 48 8.00 3.85 -6.18
N THR A 49 7.78 3.00 -5.17
CA THR A 49 7.00 1.78 -5.30
C THR A 49 5.50 2.10 -5.44
N TRP A 50 4.96 2.94 -4.56
CA TRP A 50 3.55 3.33 -4.55
C TRP A 50 3.13 4.03 -5.86
N LYS A 51 3.95 4.95 -6.38
CA LYS A 51 3.68 5.65 -7.65
C LYS A 51 3.68 4.72 -8.88
N ARG A 52 4.24 3.52 -8.77
CA ARG A 52 4.37 2.54 -9.85
C ARG A 52 3.34 1.44 -9.79
N LEU A 53 2.39 1.52 -8.88
CA LEU A 53 1.25 0.61 -8.86
C LEU A 53 0.55 0.66 -10.21
N THR A 54 0.18 -0.52 -10.72
CA THR A 54 -0.47 -0.68 -12.02
C THR A 54 -1.88 -0.08 -12.08
N ALA A 55 -2.50 0.16 -10.93
CA ALA A 55 -3.78 0.82 -10.78
C ALA A 55 -3.82 1.64 -9.48
N HIS A 56 -4.86 2.46 -9.29
CA HIS A 56 -5.08 3.18 -8.05
C HIS A 56 -5.72 2.24 -7.03
N PRO A 57 -5.02 1.90 -5.93
CA PRO A 57 -5.56 0.96 -4.93
C PRO A 57 -6.61 1.59 -4.00
N LEU A 58 -6.74 2.91 -4.01
CA LEU A 58 -7.66 3.68 -3.20
C LEU A 58 -8.67 4.39 -4.11
N ASN A 59 -9.85 4.71 -3.58
CA ASN A 59 -10.92 5.39 -4.31
C ASN A 59 -10.65 6.91 -4.41
N VAL A 60 -9.54 7.27 -5.05
CA VAL A 60 -9.05 8.66 -5.13
C VAL A 60 -9.97 9.60 -5.90
N ASP A 61 -10.86 9.06 -6.74
CA ASP A 61 -11.75 9.84 -7.59
C ASP A 61 -13.04 10.28 -6.89
N SER A 62 -13.47 9.55 -5.85
CA SER A 62 -14.76 9.83 -5.19
C SER A 62 -14.70 9.89 -3.67
N ASP A 63 -13.56 9.56 -3.05
CA ASP A 63 -13.36 9.66 -1.61
C ASP A 63 -12.21 10.62 -1.25
N LYS A 64 -12.53 11.65 -0.46
CA LYS A 64 -11.59 12.70 -0.06
C LYS A 64 -10.53 12.18 0.92
N HIS A 65 -10.89 11.24 1.80
CA HIS A 65 -9.94 10.61 2.71
C HIS A 65 -8.90 9.81 1.92
N ASP A 66 -9.37 9.03 0.94
CA ASP A 66 -8.51 8.26 0.05
C ASP A 66 -7.58 9.12 -0.80
N MET A 67 -8.10 10.23 -1.31
CA MET A 67 -7.29 11.20 -2.04
C MET A 67 -6.17 11.78 -1.16
N VAL A 68 -6.46 12.12 0.10
CA VAL A 68 -5.46 12.65 1.05
C VAL A 68 -4.42 11.59 1.41
N LEU A 69 -4.86 10.36 1.70
CA LEU A 69 -4.00 9.22 1.98
C LEU A 69 -3.03 8.97 0.81
N ASP A 70 -3.55 8.82 -0.41
CA ASP A 70 -2.74 8.58 -1.61
C ASP A 70 -1.73 9.72 -1.85
N ALA A 71 -2.15 10.97 -1.71
CA ALA A 71 -1.27 12.13 -1.89
C ALA A 71 -0.11 12.14 -0.89
N ASN A 72 -0.34 11.74 0.36
CA ASN A 72 0.69 11.69 1.38
C ASN A 72 1.62 10.48 1.19
N LEU A 73 1.09 9.31 0.84
CA LEU A 73 1.90 8.12 0.53
C LEU A 73 2.86 8.35 -0.65
N ARG A 74 2.46 9.16 -1.64
CA ARG A 74 3.32 9.56 -2.76
C ARG A 74 4.50 10.48 -2.37
N ARG A 75 4.53 11.00 -1.15
CA ARG A 75 5.57 11.92 -0.65
C ARG A 75 6.52 11.25 0.35
N ILE A 76 6.11 10.15 0.98
CA ILE A 76 6.92 9.46 1.99
C ILE A 76 7.96 8.56 1.32
N TRP A 77 9.22 8.69 1.72
CA TRP A 77 10.31 7.88 1.15
C TRP A 77 10.57 6.61 1.95
N SER A 78 10.56 6.70 3.28
CA SER A 78 10.85 5.55 4.14
C SER A 78 9.67 4.58 4.18
N TRP A 79 9.97 3.28 4.04
CA TRP A 79 8.98 2.22 4.18
C TRP A 79 8.34 2.20 5.57
N SER A 80 9.14 2.24 6.63
CA SER A 80 8.60 2.21 8.00
C SER A 80 7.71 3.40 8.29
N THR A 81 8.09 4.60 7.83
CA THR A 81 7.28 5.81 8.00
C THR A 81 5.98 5.73 7.22
N ALA A 82 5.98 5.14 6.02
CA ALA A 82 4.77 4.99 5.24
C ALA A 82 3.80 3.99 5.89
N LEU A 83 4.32 2.85 6.36
CA LEU A 83 3.50 1.85 7.06
C LEU A 83 2.90 2.44 8.35
N GLN A 84 3.71 3.13 9.16
CA GLN A 84 3.21 3.79 10.37
C GLN A 84 2.17 4.86 10.04
N TYR A 85 2.38 5.64 8.97
CA TYR A 85 1.43 6.65 8.54
C TYR A 85 0.08 6.03 8.14
N ILE A 86 0.08 4.88 7.46
CA ILE A 86 -1.16 4.17 7.13
C ILE A 86 -1.86 3.72 8.41
N GLU A 87 -1.14 3.09 9.34
CA GLU A 87 -1.72 2.65 10.63
C GLU A 87 -2.35 3.79 11.42
N ASP A 88 -1.66 4.92 11.53
CA ASP A 88 -2.16 6.09 12.26
C ASP A 88 -3.34 6.74 11.53
N TYR A 89 -3.29 6.82 10.19
CA TYR A 89 -4.39 7.36 9.39
C TYR A 89 -5.67 6.53 9.51
N GLU A 90 -5.57 5.20 9.44
CA GLU A 90 -6.71 4.30 9.61
C GLU A 90 -7.31 4.40 11.01
N ARG A 91 -6.48 4.53 12.06
CA ARG A 91 -6.96 4.74 13.44
C ARG A 91 -7.72 6.07 13.61
N GLU A 92 -7.33 7.11 12.89
CA GLU A 92 -7.99 8.42 12.97
C GLU A 92 -9.30 8.47 12.18
N VAL A 93 -9.40 7.71 11.08
CA VAL A 93 -10.57 7.73 10.18
C VAL A 93 -11.60 6.65 10.52
N SER A 94 -11.20 5.57 11.20
CA SER A 94 -12.06 4.49 11.66
C SER A 94 -12.13 4.47 13.21
N PRO A 95 -13.12 5.14 13.83
CA PRO A 95 -13.26 5.20 15.29
C PRO A 95 -13.75 3.89 15.94
#